data_AF-A0A1Y2VXK3-F1
#
_entry.id   AF-A0A1Y2VXK3-F1
#
_cell.length_a   1.000
_cell.length_b   1.000
_cell.length_c   1.000
_cell.angle_alpha   90.00
_cell.angle_beta   90.00
_cell.angle_gamma   90.00
#
_symmetry.space_group_name_H-M   'P 1'
#
loop_
_entity.id
_entity.type
_entity.pdbx_description
1 polymer ?
#
loop_
_entity_poly.entity_id
_entity_poly.type
_entity_poly.pdbx_seq_one_letter_code
_entity_poly.pdbx_strand_id
1 'polypeptide(L)'
;MASPLVSSAVEEFVLLGIIIADITLRIHLRARAVGWKRLTSDDYLMILVAPVYSALTASAHVVVVKCKGQANDNMTAKQRASLDPASKEYSIRTIASKFELIQRVLYFTTLWLTKASMLAFCRRLTERLSNYRSREHIGFAILGATWIADFLIAMLNCRPFHKNWQINPDPGAACYPATSPYSAYGTLSLNILTSLYIFLIPLPLVWMASLRLWKKMGLIMLVSANCFVIAISILRGYLISLDTISATRQASLWSVRVCFVAVMTTNLPLLFPFMRRLLVSLCGKPARPQPQMQATTRFGETVPTNENARLNSGCYTACCLDTWVFDSRFVSNGNACTTNARDDERHDGYCNCRNRMSV
;
A
#
# COMPACT_ATOMS: atom_id res chain seq x y z
N MET A 1 -31.03 -9.00 18.46
CA MET A 1 -30.48 -8.89 17.09
C MET A 1 -30.34 -7.40 16.77
N ALA A 2 -29.15 -6.89 16.51
CA ALA A 2 -28.96 -5.46 16.23
C ALA A 2 -29.67 -5.08 14.92
N SER A 3 -30.21 -3.85 14.82
CA SER A 3 -30.82 -3.38 13.57
C SER A 3 -29.76 -3.31 12.45
N PRO A 4 -30.15 -3.49 11.17
CA PRO A 4 -29.21 -3.49 10.04
C PRO A 4 -28.39 -2.18 9.90
N LEU A 5 -28.90 -1.07 10.46
CA LEU A 5 -28.20 0.20 10.55
C LEU A 5 -27.07 0.18 11.59
N VAL A 6 -27.32 -0.42 12.77
CA VAL A 6 -26.31 -0.57 13.83
C VAL A 6 -25.18 -1.48 13.38
N SER A 7 -25.52 -2.58 12.70
CA SER A 7 -24.52 -3.50 12.14
C SER A 7 -23.57 -2.79 11.16
N SER A 8 -24.12 -1.99 10.24
CA SER A 8 -23.32 -1.19 9.30
C SER A 8 -22.44 -0.14 9.99
N ALA A 9 -22.95 0.53 11.03
CA ALA A 9 -22.17 1.49 11.80
C ALA A 9 -20.95 0.84 12.46
N VAL A 10 -21.16 -0.32 13.11
CA VAL A 10 -20.09 -1.08 13.77
C VAL A 10 -19.05 -1.50 12.75
N GLU A 11 -19.48 -2.02 11.60
CA GLU A 11 -18.57 -2.41 10.50
C GLU A 11 -17.67 -1.23 10.07
N GLU A 12 -18.27 -0.08 9.74
CA GLU A 12 -17.54 1.12 9.27
C GLU A 12 -16.46 1.58 10.26
N PHE A 13 -16.78 1.65 11.55
CA PHE A 13 -15.82 2.08 12.59
C PHE A 13 -14.77 1.02 12.91
N VAL A 14 -15.11 -0.27 12.83
CA VAL A 14 -14.12 -1.35 12.97
C VAL A 14 -13.11 -1.29 11.84
N LEU A 15 -13.56 -1.12 10.59
CA LEU A 15 -12.67 -0.97 9.43
C LEU A 15 -11.76 0.27 9.57
N LEU A 16 -12.29 1.38 10.09
CA LEU A 16 -11.49 2.57 10.40
C LEU A 16 -10.43 2.28 11.46
N GLY A 17 -10.80 1.66 12.58
CA GLY A 17 -9.86 1.30 13.64
C GLY A 17 -8.71 0.43 13.14
N ILE A 18 -9.04 -0.56 12.30
CA ILE A 18 -8.03 -1.45 11.68
C ILE A 18 -7.08 -0.66 10.77
N ILE A 19 -7.59 0.26 9.94
CA ILE A 19 -6.72 1.07 9.06
C ILE A 19 -5.80 1.97 9.86
N ILE A 20 -6.32 2.65 10.89
CA ILE A 20 -5.48 3.51 11.72
C ILE A 20 -4.39 2.68 12.41
N ALA A 21 -4.74 1.49 12.92
CA ALA A 21 -3.75 0.55 13.47
C ALA A 21 -2.71 0.10 12.43
N ASP A 22 -3.13 -0.21 11.21
CA ASP A 22 -2.25 -0.65 10.12
C ASP A 22 -1.29 0.46 9.67
N ILE A 23 -1.79 1.69 9.48
CA ILE A 23 -0.97 2.85 9.13
C ILE A 23 0.02 3.17 10.25
N THR A 24 -0.45 3.20 11.51
CA THR A 24 0.44 3.48 12.66
C THR A 24 1.50 2.40 12.82
N LEU A 25 1.16 1.12 12.63
CA LEU A 25 2.11 0.02 12.63
C LEU A 25 3.14 0.16 11.51
N ARG A 26 2.70 0.48 10.28
CA ARG A 26 3.60 0.75 9.14
C ARG A 26 4.60 1.85 9.50
N ILE A 27 4.12 2.99 9.97
CA ILE A 27 4.99 4.14 10.31
C ILE A 27 5.94 3.79 11.45
N HIS A 28 5.47 3.10 12.49
CA HIS A 28 6.31 2.69 13.62
C HIS A 28 7.44 1.75 13.18
N LEU A 29 7.13 0.72 12.37
CA LEU A 29 8.13 -0.22 11.87
C LEU A 29 9.14 0.46 10.94
N ARG A 30 8.69 1.43 10.15
CA ARG A 30 9.55 2.23 9.26
C ARG A 30 10.47 3.16 10.04
N ALA A 31 9.92 3.87 11.03
CA ALA A 31 10.68 4.72 11.92
C ALA A 31 11.73 3.93 12.72
N ARG A 32 11.40 2.71 13.16
CA ARG A 32 12.37 1.82 13.82
C ARG A 32 13.48 1.33 12.87
N ALA A 33 13.16 1.11 11.60
CA ALA A 33 14.14 0.59 10.63
C ALA A 33 15.08 1.64 10.05
N VAL A 34 14.61 2.87 9.82
CA VAL A 34 15.37 3.92 9.10
C VAL A 34 15.57 5.19 9.94
N GLY A 35 14.86 5.32 11.06
CA GLY A 35 14.82 6.52 11.90
C GLY A 35 13.74 7.52 11.46
N TRP A 36 13.20 8.27 12.44
CA TRP A 36 12.10 9.24 12.24
C TRP A 36 12.43 10.37 11.26
N LYS A 37 13.70 10.77 11.15
CA LYS A 37 14.15 11.83 10.23
C LYS A 37 14.32 11.37 8.78
N ARG A 38 14.23 10.06 8.51
CA ARG A 38 14.49 9.46 7.18
C ARG A 38 13.25 8.78 6.59
N LEU A 39 12.06 9.24 6.99
CA LEU A 39 10.81 8.82 6.38
C LEU A 39 10.75 9.30 4.92
N THR A 40 10.20 8.46 4.05
CA THR A 40 10.15 8.72 2.61
C THR A 40 8.77 9.21 2.18
N SER A 41 8.65 9.69 0.94
CA SER A 41 7.39 10.26 0.43
C SER A 41 6.21 9.29 0.49
N ASP A 42 6.44 7.97 0.39
CA ASP A 42 5.38 6.98 0.54
C ASP A 42 4.78 6.94 1.96
N ASP A 43 5.60 7.19 2.99
CA ASP A 43 5.18 7.19 4.39
C ASP A 43 4.29 8.42 4.66
N TYR A 44 4.67 9.59 4.15
CA TYR A 44 3.87 10.82 4.27
C TYR A 44 2.53 10.74 3.52
N LEU A 45 2.51 10.14 2.33
CA LEU A 45 1.27 9.91 1.59
C LEU A 45 0.33 8.99 2.36
N MET A 46 0.85 7.97 3.05
CA MET A 46 0.03 7.09 3.86
C MET A 46 -0.48 7.75 5.15
N ILE A 47 0.30 8.66 5.74
CA ILE A 47 -0.20 9.52 6.84
C ILE A 47 -1.35 10.40 6.36
N LEU A 48 -1.28 10.93 5.12
CA LEU A 48 -2.37 11.73 4.53
C LEU A 48 -3.62 10.89 4.21
N VAL A 49 -3.48 9.59 3.92
CA VAL A 49 -4.62 8.68 3.72
C VAL A 49 -5.47 8.56 4.99
N ALA A 50 -4.87 8.57 6.18
CA ALA A 50 -5.60 8.38 7.44
C ALA A 50 -6.74 9.41 7.67
N PRO A 51 -6.53 10.74 7.59
CA PRO A 51 -7.62 11.71 7.74
C PRO A 51 -8.62 11.67 6.58
N VAL A 52 -8.17 11.41 5.34
CA VAL A 52 -9.08 11.32 4.17
C VAL A 52 -10.01 10.12 4.30
N TYR A 53 -9.48 8.96 4.69
CA TYR A 53 -10.29 7.77 4.95
C TYR A 53 -11.20 7.94 6.18
N SER A 54 -10.73 8.62 7.23
CA SER A 54 -11.57 8.95 8.40
C SER A 54 -12.77 9.82 7.99
N ALA A 55 -12.55 10.82 7.13
CA ALA A 55 -13.62 11.65 6.58
C ALA A 55 -14.56 10.84 5.66
N LEU A 56 -14.03 9.87 4.91
CA LEU A 56 -14.82 8.96 4.08
C LEU A 56 -15.77 8.14 4.95
N THR A 57 -15.25 7.51 6.01
CA THR A 57 -16.04 6.73 6.97
C THR A 57 -17.07 7.60 7.69
N ALA A 58 -16.70 8.80 8.12
CA ALA A 58 -17.63 9.72 8.77
C ALA A 58 -18.78 10.13 7.83
N SER A 59 -18.48 10.38 6.55
CA SER A 59 -19.48 10.70 5.54
C SER A 59 -20.43 9.52 5.29
N ALA A 60 -19.88 8.30 5.15
CA ALA A 60 -20.65 7.07 5.00
C ALA A 60 -21.59 6.85 6.19
N HIS A 61 -21.10 7.07 7.42
CA HIS A 61 -21.90 6.96 8.63
C HIS A 61 -23.09 7.93 8.64
N VAL A 62 -22.88 9.17 8.18
CA VAL A 62 -23.97 10.14 8.03
C VAL A 62 -25.00 9.66 7.01
N VAL A 63 -24.57 9.16 5.85
CA VAL A 63 -25.50 8.68 4.81
C VAL A 63 -26.27 7.44 5.29
N VAL A 64 -25.56 6.42 5.76
CA VAL A 64 -26.14 5.10 6.08
C VAL A 64 -26.96 5.16 7.35
N VAL A 65 -26.43 5.75 8.42
CA VAL A 65 -27.06 5.68 9.76
C VAL A 65 -27.97 6.87 10.00
N LYS A 66 -27.46 8.10 9.82
CA LYS A 66 -28.27 9.31 10.09
C LYS A 66 -29.33 9.53 9.00
N CYS A 67 -28.98 9.26 7.74
CA CYS A 67 -29.88 9.45 6.61
C CYS A 67 -30.57 8.18 6.11
N LYS A 68 -30.43 7.06 6.84
CA LYS A 68 -31.06 5.76 6.53
C LYS A 68 -30.73 5.23 5.12
N GLY A 69 -29.65 5.71 4.51
CA GLY A 69 -29.29 5.39 3.12
C GLY A 69 -30.28 5.92 2.08
N GLN A 70 -31.06 6.96 2.41
CA GLN A 70 -32.05 7.57 1.52
C GLN A 70 -31.49 8.89 0.97
N ALA A 71 -31.29 8.98 -0.35
CA ALA A 71 -30.89 10.20 -1.05
C ALA A 71 -31.96 10.62 -2.07
N ASN A 72 -31.58 11.37 -3.11
CA ASN A 72 -32.48 11.82 -4.19
C ASN A 72 -32.79 10.76 -5.26
N ASP A 73 -32.22 9.56 -5.12
CA ASP A 73 -32.45 8.38 -5.94
C ASP A 73 -33.54 7.47 -5.36
N ASN A 74 -33.85 6.38 -6.08
CA ASN A 74 -34.74 5.28 -5.65
C ASN A 74 -36.11 5.75 -5.16
N MET A 75 -36.69 6.74 -5.84
CA MET A 75 -38.05 7.21 -5.60
C MET A 75 -38.89 7.14 -6.87
N THR A 76 -40.12 6.66 -6.74
CA THR A 76 -41.12 6.76 -7.82
C THR A 76 -41.60 8.20 -7.99
N ALA A 77 -42.11 8.55 -9.18
CA ALA A 77 -42.68 9.88 -9.44
C ALA A 77 -43.78 10.25 -8.44
N LYS A 78 -44.61 9.27 -8.02
CA LYS A 78 -45.65 9.46 -7.00
C LYS A 78 -45.06 9.80 -5.63
N GLN A 79 -44.06 9.05 -5.18
CA GLN A 79 -43.39 9.29 -3.90
C GLN A 79 -42.70 10.65 -3.84
N ARG A 80 -42.10 11.11 -4.95
CA ARG A 80 -41.49 12.44 -5.06
C ARG A 80 -42.53 13.55 -4.99
N ALA A 81 -43.64 13.40 -5.71
CA ALA A 81 -44.71 14.39 -5.74
C ALA A 81 -45.46 14.48 -4.40
N SER A 82 -45.60 13.36 -3.67
CA SER A 82 -46.25 13.32 -2.36
C SER A 82 -45.36 13.76 -1.20
N LEU A 83 -44.05 13.92 -1.41
CA LEU A 83 -43.12 14.27 -0.34
C LEU A 83 -43.21 15.76 -0.04
N ASP A 84 -43.66 16.08 1.16
CA ASP A 84 -43.71 17.46 1.66
C ASP A 84 -42.29 18.05 1.78
N PRO A 85 -41.99 19.19 1.14
CA PRO A 85 -40.71 19.90 1.28
C PRO A 85 -40.36 20.31 2.71
N ALA A 86 -41.35 20.51 3.59
CA ALA A 86 -41.12 20.84 5.01
C ALA A 86 -40.87 19.59 5.88
N SER A 87 -41.01 18.40 5.32
CA SER A 87 -40.85 17.15 6.06
C SER A 87 -39.39 16.88 6.45
N LYS A 88 -39.23 16.14 7.55
CA LYS A 88 -37.93 15.64 8.00
C LYS A 88 -37.27 14.73 6.96
N GLU A 89 -38.05 13.94 6.23
CA GLU A 89 -37.52 13.06 5.18
C GLU A 89 -36.90 13.85 4.02
N TYR A 90 -37.56 14.93 3.57
CA TYR A 90 -37.01 15.81 2.53
C TYR A 90 -35.63 16.36 2.92
N SER A 91 -35.51 16.84 4.16
CA SER A 91 -34.24 17.36 4.70
C SER A 91 -33.16 16.29 4.77
N ILE A 92 -33.51 15.09 5.25
CA ILE A 92 -32.58 13.96 5.34
C ILE A 92 -32.04 13.55 3.96
N ARG A 93 -32.92 13.42 2.96
CA ARG A 93 -32.52 13.05 1.59
C ARG A 93 -31.61 14.11 0.96
N THR A 94 -31.91 15.38 1.17
CA THR A 94 -31.09 16.50 0.70
C THR A 94 -29.69 16.46 1.33
N ILE A 95 -29.60 16.17 2.63
CA ILE A 95 -28.32 16.02 3.34
C ILE A 95 -27.55 14.81 2.80
N ALA A 96 -28.22 13.66 2.65
CA ALA A 96 -27.58 12.45 2.12
C ALA A 96 -26.98 12.67 0.74
N SER A 97 -27.71 13.30 -0.20
CA SER A 97 -27.20 13.62 -1.54
C SER A 97 -25.94 14.50 -1.51
N LYS A 98 -25.86 15.46 -0.57
CA LYS A 98 -24.65 16.29 -0.40
C LYS A 98 -23.48 15.47 0.15
N PHE A 99 -23.72 14.64 1.15
CA PHE A 99 -22.67 13.78 1.72
C PHE A 99 -22.21 12.70 0.74
N GLU A 100 -23.07 12.16 -0.12
CA GLU A 100 -22.69 11.24 -1.19
C GLU A 100 -21.73 11.88 -2.20
N LEU A 101 -21.95 13.16 -2.54
CA LEU A 101 -21.00 13.90 -3.39
C LEU A 101 -19.63 14.08 -2.70
N ILE A 102 -19.63 14.42 -1.41
CA ILE A 102 -18.40 14.53 -0.61
C ILE A 102 -17.69 13.17 -0.53
N GLN A 103 -18.43 12.13 -0.21
CA GLN A 103 -17.94 10.76 -0.07
C GLN A 103 -17.34 10.24 -1.37
N ARG A 104 -17.92 10.60 -2.52
CA ARG A 104 -17.37 10.31 -3.84
C ARG A 104 -15.99 10.94 -4.03
N VAL A 105 -15.82 12.21 -3.65
CA VAL A 105 -14.52 12.89 -3.71
C VAL A 105 -13.50 12.22 -2.80
N LEU A 106 -13.90 11.89 -1.58
CA LEU A 106 -13.03 11.20 -0.62
C LEU A 106 -12.65 9.79 -1.07
N TYR A 107 -13.56 9.09 -1.75
CA TYR A 107 -13.35 7.74 -2.27
C TYR A 107 -12.24 7.70 -3.33
N PHE A 108 -12.38 8.47 -4.42
CA PHE A 108 -11.34 8.49 -5.44
C PHE A 108 -10.05 9.13 -4.90
N THR A 109 -10.14 10.11 -4.01
CA THR A 109 -8.93 10.69 -3.39
C THR A 109 -8.14 9.66 -2.59
N THR A 110 -8.83 8.83 -1.80
CA THR A 110 -8.18 7.74 -1.07
C THR A 110 -7.51 6.74 -2.02
N LEU A 111 -8.20 6.33 -3.09
CA LEU A 111 -7.64 5.41 -4.08
C LEU A 111 -6.44 5.98 -4.85
N TRP A 112 -6.42 7.29 -5.11
CA TRP A 112 -5.29 7.93 -5.79
C TRP A 112 -4.11 8.15 -4.86
N LEU A 113 -4.35 8.46 -3.59
CA LEU A 113 -3.29 8.56 -2.59
C LEU A 113 -2.62 7.21 -2.33
N THR A 114 -3.38 6.11 -2.25
CA THR A 114 -2.78 4.76 -2.11
C THR A 114 -1.94 4.40 -3.33
N LYS A 115 -2.42 4.69 -4.55
CA LYS A 115 -1.64 4.54 -5.79
C LYS A 115 -0.38 5.40 -5.82
N ALA A 116 -0.45 6.65 -5.34
CA ALA A 116 0.70 7.53 -5.24
C ALA A 116 1.74 7.00 -4.25
N SER A 117 1.30 6.50 -3.07
CA SER A 117 2.19 5.83 -2.11
C SER A 117 2.85 4.61 -2.72
N MET A 118 2.09 3.84 -3.48
CA MET A 118 2.51 2.63 -4.17
C MET A 118 3.53 2.93 -5.30
N LEU A 119 3.30 3.99 -6.08
CA LEU A 119 4.26 4.48 -7.08
C LEU A 119 5.54 5.01 -6.43
N ALA A 120 5.43 5.74 -5.32
CA ALA A 120 6.58 6.19 -4.54
C ALA A 120 7.41 5.01 -3.99
N PHE A 121 6.74 3.94 -3.55
CA PHE A 121 7.40 2.70 -3.16
C PHE A 121 8.12 2.03 -4.34
N CYS A 122 7.49 1.99 -5.53
CA CYS A 122 8.12 1.49 -6.75
C CYS A 122 9.39 2.28 -7.09
N ARG A 123 9.32 3.62 -7.04
CA ARG A 123 10.48 4.51 -7.26
C ARG A 123 11.66 4.16 -6.38
N ARG A 124 11.42 3.83 -5.11
CA ARG A 124 12.48 3.41 -4.19
C ARG A 124 13.13 2.08 -4.59
N LEU A 125 12.35 1.16 -5.15
CA LEU A 125 12.89 -0.13 -5.63
C LEU A 125 13.73 0.05 -6.90
N THR A 126 13.37 1.01 -7.76
CA THR A 126 13.99 1.27 -9.06
C THR A 126 15.02 2.40 -9.05
N GLU A 127 15.31 3.03 -7.91
CA GLU A 127 16.17 4.22 -7.79
C GLU A 127 17.56 4.07 -8.43
N ARG A 128 18.11 2.84 -8.44
CA ARG A 128 19.41 2.52 -9.03
C ARG A 128 19.39 2.35 -10.56
N LEU A 129 18.22 2.37 -11.18
CA LEU A 129 18.01 2.19 -12.61
C LEU A 129 17.63 3.54 -13.23
N SER A 130 18.61 4.23 -13.82
CA SER A 130 18.43 5.57 -14.40
C SER A 130 17.27 5.66 -15.40
N ASN A 131 17.06 4.61 -16.20
CA ASN A 131 16.01 4.54 -17.23
C ASN A 131 14.57 4.54 -16.68
N TYR A 132 14.37 4.32 -15.37
CA TYR A 132 13.03 4.26 -14.76
C TYR A 132 12.55 5.62 -14.23
N ARG A 133 13.46 6.58 -14.01
CA ARG A 133 13.11 7.90 -13.44
C ARG A 133 12.09 8.65 -14.28
N SER A 134 12.23 8.66 -15.61
CA SER A 134 11.28 9.34 -16.50
C SER A 134 9.89 8.72 -16.43
N ARG A 135 9.81 7.38 -16.38
CA ARG A 135 8.53 6.65 -16.25
C ARG A 135 7.83 6.96 -14.93
N GLU A 136 8.58 7.10 -13.84
CA GLU A 136 8.02 7.46 -12.53
C GLU A 136 7.42 8.88 -12.51
N HIS A 137 8.11 9.87 -13.08
CA HIS A 137 7.59 11.25 -13.15
C HIS A 137 6.33 11.32 -14.01
N ILE A 138 6.32 10.62 -15.15
CA ILE A 138 5.13 10.46 -15.99
C ILE A 138 4.00 9.80 -15.19
N GLY A 139 4.30 8.80 -14.37
CA GLY A 139 3.30 8.16 -13.50
C GLY A 139 2.65 9.10 -12.50
N PHE A 140 3.44 9.95 -11.82
CA PHE A 140 2.87 10.96 -10.92
C PHE A 140 2.04 12.01 -11.67
N ALA A 141 2.48 12.41 -12.87
CA ALA A 141 1.72 13.33 -13.72
C ALA A 141 0.38 12.71 -14.16
N ILE A 142 0.37 11.44 -14.58
CA ILE A 142 -0.85 10.70 -14.95
C ILE A 142 -1.78 10.59 -13.74
N LEU A 143 -1.27 10.25 -12.55
CA LEU A 143 -2.09 10.18 -11.34
C LEU A 143 -2.72 11.53 -11.00
N GLY A 144 -1.94 12.62 -11.05
CA GLY A 144 -2.47 13.97 -10.83
C GLY A 144 -3.53 14.37 -11.86
N ALA A 145 -3.25 14.16 -13.15
CA ALA A 145 -4.17 14.50 -14.22
C ALA A 145 -5.48 13.70 -14.16
N THR A 146 -5.40 12.40 -13.86
CA THR A 146 -6.59 11.54 -13.74
C THR A 146 -7.39 11.84 -12.47
N TRP A 147 -6.74 12.24 -11.38
CA TRP A 147 -7.45 12.72 -10.18
C TRP A 147 -8.23 14.01 -10.47
N ILE A 148 -7.60 14.97 -11.18
CA ILE A 148 -8.27 16.20 -11.61
C ILE A 148 -9.45 15.86 -12.53
N ALA A 149 -9.28 14.92 -13.47
CA ALA A 149 -10.35 14.47 -14.34
C ALA A 149 -11.52 13.88 -13.55
N ASP A 150 -11.27 13.01 -12.56
CA ASP A 150 -12.32 12.45 -11.69
C ASP A 150 -13.03 13.53 -10.86
N PHE A 151 -12.28 14.48 -10.33
CA PHE A 151 -12.84 15.62 -9.63
C PHE A 151 -13.76 16.45 -10.53
N LEU A 152 -13.32 16.76 -11.76
CA LEU A 152 -14.13 17.47 -12.73
C LEU A 152 -15.37 16.68 -13.13
N ILE A 153 -15.25 15.37 -13.36
CA ILE A 153 -16.39 14.49 -13.65
C ILE A 153 -17.40 14.54 -12.49
N ALA A 154 -16.95 14.45 -11.24
CA ALA A 154 -17.82 14.50 -10.08
C ALA A 154 -18.52 15.86 -9.90
N MET A 155 -17.87 16.97 -10.24
CA MET A 155 -18.43 18.31 -10.08
C MET A 155 -19.27 18.77 -11.28
N LEU A 156 -19.00 18.24 -12.48
CA LEU A 156 -19.59 18.70 -13.74
C LEU A 156 -20.63 17.74 -14.33
N ASN A 157 -20.80 16.53 -13.77
CA ASN A 157 -21.77 15.54 -14.24
C ASN A 157 -23.22 16.03 -14.29
N CYS A 158 -23.58 17.01 -13.46
CA CYS A 158 -24.95 17.48 -13.30
C CYS A 158 -25.01 19.01 -13.38
N ARG A 159 -25.79 19.52 -14.35
CA ARG A 159 -25.99 20.96 -14.59
C ARG A 159 -27.49 21.30 -14.66
N PRO A 160 -27.96 22.34 -13.93
CA PRO A 160 -27.27 23.13 -12.90
C PRO A 160 -26.89 22.32 -11.63
N PHE A 161 -25.83 22.75 -10.93
CA PHE A 161 -25.20 21.97 -9.85
C PHE A 161 -26.15 21.63 -8.68
N HIS A 162 -27.13 22.49 -8.40
CA HIS A 162 -28.10 22.24 -7.32
C HIS A 162 -29.00 21.02 -7.56
N LYS A 163 -29.10 20.53 -8.80
CA LYS A 163 -29.85 19.31 -9.12
C LYS A 163 -29.28 18.05 -8.46
N ASN A 164 -28.02 18.07 -8.02
CA ASN A 164 -27.41 16.95 -7.28
C ASN A 164 -28.16 16.60 -5.98
N TRP A 165 -28.87 17.55 -5.38
CA TRP A 165 -29.66 17.33 -4.16
C TRP A 165 -31.14 17.74 -4.32
N GLN A 166 -31.61 17.85 -5.56
CA GLN A 166 -33.01 18.11 -5.86
C GLN A 166 -33.82 16.81 -5.74
N ILE A 167 -34.97 16.87 -5.05
CA ILE A 167 -35.86 15.71 -4.88
C ILE A 167 -37.03 15.74 -5.86
N ASN A 168 -37.65 16.90 -6.05
CA ASN A 168 -38.79 17.11 -6.94
C ASN A 168 -38.63 18.47 -7.66
N PRO A 169 -38.83 18.59 -8.99
CA PRO A 169 -39.03 17.52 -9.97
C PRO A 169 -37.84 16.57 -10.09
N ASP A 170 -38.01 15.42 -10.76
CA ASP A 170 -36.93 14.44 -10.95
C ASP A 170 -35.71 15.08 -11.66
N PRO A 171 -34.51 15.10 -11.04
CA PRO A 171 -33.32 15.64 -11.69
C PRO A 171 -32.72 14.70 -12.76
N GLY A 172 -33.14 13.44 -12.81
CA GLY A 172 -32.67 12.43 -13.75
C GLY A 172 -31.42 11.67 -13.30
N ALA A 173 -31.14 10.54 -13.95
CA ALA A 173 -30.08 9.60 -13.56
C ALA A 173 -28.66 10.20 -13.55
N ALA A 174 -28.41 11.21 -14.38
CA ALA A 174 -27.13 11.93 -14.41
C ALA A 174 -26.81 12.62 -13.08
N CYS A 175 -27.84 13.05 -12.36
CA CYS A 175 -27.79 13.92 -11.18
C CYS A 175 -27.99 13.18 -9.86
N TYR A 176 -27.96 11.85 -9.85
CA TYR A 176 -27.97 11.06 -8.62
C TYR A 176 -26.53 10.86 -8.11
N PRO A 177 -26.11 11.52 -7.01
CA PRO A 177 -24.70 11.48 -6.59
C PRO A 177 -24.20 10.10 -6.17
N ALA A 178 -25.09 9.17 -5.80
CA ALA A 178 -24.70 7.79 -5.47
C ALA A 178 -24.55 6.89 -6.71
N THR A 179 -25.42 7.08 -7.73
CA THR A 179 -25.61 6.12 -8.84
C THR A 179 -25.39 6.73 -10.23
N SER A 180 -24.91 7.97 -10.33
CA SER A 180 -24.67 8.66 -11.61
C SER A 180 -23.75 7.82 -12.52
N PRO A 181 -24.20 7.42 -13.73
CA PRO A 181 -23.46 6.53 -14.62
C PRO A 181 -22.19 7.18 -15.15
N TYR A 182 -22.23 8.49 -15.47
CA TYR A 182 -21.08 9.22 -15.99
C TYR A 182 -19.89 9.17 -15.02
N SER A 183 -20.17 9.40 -13.75
CA SER A 183 -19.11 9.39 -12.74
C SER A 183 -18.76 7.97 -12.28
N ALA A 184 -19.71 7.03 -12.26
CA ALA A 184 -19.40 5.62 -11.98
C ALA A 184 -18.45 5.02 -13.02
N TYR A 185 -18.79 5.16 -14.31
CA TYR A 185 -17.95 4.64 -15.41
C TYR A 185 -16.67 5.45 -15.57
N GLY A 186 -16.73 6.79 -15.47
CA GLY A 186 -15.54 7.65 -15.54
C GLY A 186 -14.49 7.27 -14.51
N THR A 187 -14.88 7.19 -13.23
CA THR A 187 -13.96 6.81 -12.15
C THR A 187 -13.50 5.37 -12.28
N LEU A 188 -14.35 4.43 -12.70
CA LEU A 188 -13.94 3.04 -12.92
C LEU A 188 -12.88 2.94 -14.03
N SER A 189 -13.11 3.60 -15.17
CA SER A 189 -12.18 3.59 -16.30
C SER A 189 -10.82 4.20 -15.93
N LEU A 190 -10.83 5.38 -15.29
CA LEU A 190 -9.60 6.03 -14.84
C LEU A 190 -8.88 5.20 -13.76
N ASN A 191 -9.63 4.56 -12.87
CA ASN A 191 -9.09 3.66 -11.85
C ASN A 191 -8.37 2.44 -12.48
N ILE A 192 -8.98 1.82 -13.49
CA ILE A 192 -8.38 0.68 -14.21
C ILE A 192 -7.13 1.13 -14.97
N LEU A 193 -7.22 2.20 -15.75
CA LEU A 193 -6.11 2.70 -16.58
C LEU A 193 -4.89 3.06 -15.73
N THR A 194 -5.10 3.78 -14.62
CA THR A 194 -4.02 4.15 -13.69
C THR A 194 -3.41 2.93 -13.00
N SER A 195 -4.22 1.94 -12.64
CA SER A 195 -3.73 0.70 -12.00
C SER A 195 -2.91 -0.15 -12.98
N LEU A 196 -3.36 -0.27 -14.23
CA LEU A 196 -2.59 -0.94 -15.29
C LEU A 196 -1.26 -0.25 -15.54
N TYR A 197 -1.23 1.09 -15.58
CA TYR A 197 0.00 1.83 -15.75
C TYR A 197 1.01 1.52 -14.63
N ILE A 198 0.57 1.59 -13.36
CA ILE A 198 1.42 1.31 -12.20
C ILE A 198 1.92 -0.15 -12.23
N PHE A 199 1.06 -1.09 -12.62
CA PHE A 199 1.41 -2.50 -12.80
C PHE A 199 2.52 -2.72 -13.84
N LEU A 200 2.53 -1.96 -14.93
CA LEU A 200 3.51 -2.08 -16.02
C LEU A 200 4.90 -1.52 -15.68
N ILE A 201 5.04 -0.74 -14.60
CA ILE A 201 6.34 -0.19 -14.17
C ILE A 201 7.27 -1.32 -13.68
N PRO A 202 6.91 -2.15 -12.68
CA PRO A 202 7.78 -3.20 -12.17
C PRO A 202 7.83 -4.46 -13.05
N LEU A 203 6.89 -4.65 -13.97
CA LEU A 203 6.77 -5.90 -14.73
C LEU A 203 8.05 -6.27 -15.52
N PRO A 204 8.68 -5.37 -16.29
CA PRO A 204 9.93 -5.68 -16.98
C PRO A 204 11.07 -6.03 -16.02
N LEU A 205 11.08 -5.43 -14.82
CA LEU A 205 12.07 -5.74 -13.79
C LEU A 205 11.91 -7.18 -13.27
N VAL A 206 10.68 -7.65 -13.07
CA VAL A 206 10.42 -9.05 -12.65
C VAL A 206 10.91 -10.05 -13.70
N TRP A 207 10.71 -9.73 -14.97
CA TRP A 207 10.98 -10.64 -16.08
C TRP A 207 12.46 -10.71 -16.45
N MET A 208 13.17 -9.58 -16.42
CA MET A 208 14.57 -9.51 -16.87
C MET A 208 15.60 -9.68 -15.74
N ALA A 209 15.26 -9.31 -14.50
CA ALA A 209 16.24 -9.32 -13.41
C ALA A 209 16.24 -10.63 -12.63
N SER A 210 17.43 -11.23 -12.45
CA SER A 210 17.67 -12.36 -11.53
C SER A 210 17.63 -11.90 -10.06
N LEU A 211 16.48 -11.43 -9.61
CA LEU A 211 16.29 -10.98 -8.24
C LEU A 211 16.23 -12.19 -7.29
N ARG A 212 16.83 -12.04 -6.10
CA ARG A 212 16.62 -12.99 -4.98
C ARG A 212 15.12 -13.19 -4.77
N LEU A 213 14.68 -14.44 -4.58
CA LEU A 213 13.27 -14.84 -4.50
C LEU A 213 12.41 -13.92 -3.62
N TRP A 214 12.96 -13.43 -2.49
CA TRP A 214 12.28 -12.52 -1.58
C TRP A 214 11.88 -11.18 -2.21
N LYS A 215 12.72 -10.58 -3.05
CA LYS A 215 12.38 -9.34 -3.77
C LYS A 215 11.33 -9.59 -4.85
N LYS A 216 11.41 -10.76 -5.50
CA LYS A 216 10.44 -11.21 -6.50
C LYS A 216 9.04 -11.42 -5.88
N MET A 217 8.97 -12.01 -4.68
CA MET A 217 7.71 -12.19 -3.95
C MET A 217 7.04 -10.88 -3.58
N GLY A 218 7.80 -9.90 -3.05
CA GLY A 218 7.24 -8.58 -2.73
C GLY A 218 6.63 -7.90 -3.95
N LEU A 219 7.25 -8.09 -5.12
CA LEU A 219 6.78 -7.54 -6.39
C LEU A 219 5.55 -8.27 -6.94
N ILE A 220 5.47 -9.59 -6.79
CA ILE A 220 4.28 -10.37 -7.14
C ILE A 220 3.08 -9.99 -6.26
N MET A 221 3.29 -9.82 -4.95
CA MET A 221 2.25 -9.36 -4.02
C MET A 221 1.73 -7.97 -4.38
N LEU A 222 2.63 -7.10 -4.83
CA LEU A 222 2.32 -5.76 -5.29
C LEU A 222 1.40 -5.77 -6.52
N VAL A 223 1.71 -6.64 -7.47
CA VAL A 223 0.93 -6.85 -8.69
C VAL A 223 -0.46 -7.40 -8.33
N SER A 224 -0.52 -8.46 -7.52
CA SER A 224 -1.80 -9.10 -7.18
C SER A 224 -2.72 -8.17 -6.38
N ALA A 225 -2.15 -7.34 -5.51
CA ALA A 225 -2.87 -6.29 -4.79
C ALA A 225 -3.62 -5.34 -5.72
N ASN A 226 -2.97 -4.84 -6.78
CA ASN A 226 -3.60 -3.93 -7.74
C ASN A 226 -4.73 -4.61 -8.53
N CYS A 227 -4.52 -5.84 -9.00
CA CYS A 227 -5.56 -6.62 -9.66
C CYS A 227 -6.76 -6.88 -8.76
N PHE A 228 -6.52 -7.16 -7.46
CA PHE A 228 -7.57 -7.38 -6.49
C PHE A 228 -8.43 -6.13 -6.27
N VAL A 229 -7.81 -4.96 -6.12
CA VAL A 229 -8.54 -3.68 -5.97
C VAL A 229 -9.38 -3.37 -7.21
N ILE A 230 -8.89 -3.67 -8.41
CA ILE A 230 -9.67 -3.52 -9.65
C ILE A 230 -10.89 -4.44 -9.65
N ALA A 231 -10.72 -5.72 -9.30
CA ALA A 231 -11.81 -6.69 -9.25
C ALA A 231 -12.93 -6.26 -8.30
N ILE A 232 -12.60 -5.79 -7.09
CA ILE A 232 -13.59 -5.29 -6.13
C ILE A 232 -14.25 -4.00 -6.64
N SER A 233 -13.51 -3.13 -7.33
CA SER A 233 -14.07 -1.90 -7.92
C SER A 233 -15.11 -2.22 -9.01
N ILE A 234 -14.88 -3.24 -9.83
CA ILE A 234 -15.85 -3.73 -10.82
C ILE A 234 -17.06 -4.35 -10.11
N LEU A 235 -16.82 -5.17 -9.08
CA LEU A 235 -17.88 -5.77 -8.28
C LEU A 235 -18.79 -4.72 -7.65
N ARG A 236 -18.23 -3.61 -7.13
CA ARG A 236 -19.00 -2.47 -6.62
C ARG A 236 -19.95 -1.91 -7.69
N GLY A 237 -19.45 -1.67 -8.91
CA GLY A 237 -20.28 -1.18 -10.00
C GLY A 237 -21.42 -2.13 -10.36
N TYR A 238 -21.13 -3.44 -10.38
CA TYR A 238 -22.13 -4.47 -10.63
C TYR A 238 -23.20 -4.53 -9.52
N LEU A 239 -22.81 -4.54 -8.25
CA LEU A 239 -23.72 -4.63 -7.12
C LEU A 239 -24.64 -3.41 -6.98
N ILE A 240 -24.12 -2.21 -7.25
CA ILE A 240 -24.93 -0.98 -7.29
C ILE A 240 -25.99 -1.04 -8.40
N SER A 241 -25.69 -1.72 -9.51
CA SER A 241 -26.61 -1.86 -10.65
C SER A 241 -27.73 -2.87 -10.38
N LEU A 242 -27.50 -3.86 -9.51
CA LEU A 242 -28.49 -4.89 -9.16
C LEU A 242 -29.47 -4.45 -8.09
N ASP A 243 -29.01 -3.74 -7.06
CA ASP A 243 -29.86 -3.33 -5.92
C ASP A 243 -30.33 -1.89 -6.09
N THR A 244 -31.43 -1.72 -6.84
CA THR A 244 -32.06 -0.42 -7.08
C THR A 244 -32.85 0.11 -5.89
N ILE A 245 -33.08 -0.68 -4.83
CA ILE A 245 -33.87 -0.22 -3.68
C ILE A 245 -32.94 0.41 -2.64
N SER A 246 -31.75 -0.15 -2.45
CA SER A 246 -30.77 0.34 -1.47
C SER A 246 -29.46 0.86 -2.07
N ALA A 247 -29.51 1.31 -3.33
CA ALA A 247 -28.34 1.70 -4.12
C ALA A 247 -27.44 2.72 -3.40
N THR A 248 -27.99 3.78 -2.80
CA THR A 248 -27.24 4.76 -2.00
C THR A 248 -26.53 4.10 -0.80
N ARG A 249 -27.24 3.31 0.01
CA ARG A 249 -26.64 2.59 1.14
C ARG A 249 -25.50 1.67 0.69
N GLN A 250 -25.73 0.88 -0.36
CA GLN A 250 -24.73 -0.04 -0.90
C GLN A 250 -23.52 0.72 -1.46
N ALA A 251 -23.75 1.76 -2.27
CA ALA A 251 -22.70 2.59 -2.83
C ALA A 251 -21.80 3.18 -1.71
N SER A 252 -22.43 3.64 -0.63
CA SER A 252 -21.74 4.16 0.53
C SER A 252 -20.84 3.12 1.21
N LEU A 253 -21.41 1.98 1.62
CA LEU A 253 -20.69 0.91 2.32
C LEU A 253 -19.56 0.31 1.47
N TRP A 254 -19.82 0.06 0.19
CA TRP A 254 -18.82 -0.48 -0.72
C TRP A 254 -17.67 0.48 -0.97
N SER A 255 -17.89 1.79 -0.93
CA SER A 255 -16.81 2.77 -1.05
C SER A 255 -15.81 2.64 0.11
N VAL A 256 -16.31 2.50 1.34
CA VAL A 256 -15.47 2.26 2.54
C VAL A 256 -14.71 0.94 2.42
N ARG A 257 -15.40 -0.15 2.04
CA ARG A 257 -14.79 -1.50 1.88
C ARG A 257 -13.70 -1.54 0.81
N VAL A 258 -13.94 -0.93 -0.35
CA VAL A 258 -12.95 -0.88 -1.44
C VAL A 258 -11.71 -0.11 -1.00
N CYS A 259 -11.89 1.06 -0.37
CA CYS A 259 -10.77 1.83 0.15
C CYS A 259 -10.02 1.09 1.26
N PHE A 260 -10.73 0.38 2.14
CA PHE A 260 -10.11 -0.47 3.16
C PHE A 260 -9.15 -1.49 2.55
N VAL A 261 -9.62 -2.24 1.57
CA VAL A 261 -8.77 -3.23 0.88
C VAL A 261 -7.59 -2.55 0.19
N ALA A 262 -7.80 -1.40 -0.46
CA ALA A 262 -6.72 -0.69 -1.15
C ALA A 262 -5.60 -0.23 -0.19
N VAL A 263 -5.96 0.25 1.01
CA VAL A 263 -4.97 0.66 2.02
C VAL A 263 -4.20 -0.55 2.56
N MET A 264 -4.91 -1.59 3.00
CA MET A 264 -4.29 -2.80 3.58
C MET A 264 -3.34 -3.47 2.57
N THR A 265 -3.77 -3.60 1.32
CA THR A 265 -2.95 -4.21 0.27
C THR A 265 -1.74 -3.37 -0.12
N THR A 266 -1.83 -2.03 -0.05
CA THR A 266 -0.70 -1.12 -0.26
C THR A 266 0.36 -1.23 0.84
N ASN A 267 -0.06 -1.49 2.08
CA ASN A 267 0.84 -1.60 3.24
C ASN A 267 1.52 -2.99 3.36
N LEU A 268 0.88 -4.03 2.83
CA LEU A 268 1.33 -5.42 2.89
C LEU A 268 2.80 -5.67 2.48
N PRO A 269 3.30 -5.19 1.32
CA PRO A 269 4.69 -5.43 0.91
C PRO A 269 5.73 -4.79 1.86
N LEU A 270 5.38 -3.73 2.60
CA LEU A 270 6.26 -3.12 3.59
C LEU A 270 6.27 -3.88 4.92
N LEU A 271 5.15 -4.51 5.28
CA LEU A 271 5.01 -5.32 6.49
C LEU A 271 5.61 -6.72 6.31
N PHE A 272 5.69 -7.23 5.08
CA PHE A 272 6.13 -8.60 4.77
C PHE A 272 7.50 -8.99 5.38
N PRO A 273 8.57 -8.17 5.33
CA PRO A 273 9.86 -8.52 5.95
C PRO A 273 9.77 -8.67 7.47
N PHE A 274 8.89 -7.93 8.13
CA PHE A 274 8.66 -8.00 9.57
C PHE A 274 7.79 -9.20 9.93
N MET A 275 6.71 -9.45 9.17
CA MET A 275 5.87 -10.64 9.35
C MET A 275 6.68 -11.92 9.24
N ARG A 276 7.63 -12.00 8.30
CA ARG A 276 8.53 -13.15 8.21
C ARG A 276 9.39 -13.33 9.48
N ARG A 277 9.95 -12.26 10.03
CA ARG A 277 10.75 -12.35 11.27
C ARG A 277 9.90 -12.82 12.45
N LEU A 278 8.67 -12.33 12.53
CA LEU A 278 7.71 -12.77 13.55
C LEU A 278 7.36 -14.25 13.38
N LEU A 279 7.03 -14.68 12.16
CA LEU A 279 6.73 -16.09 11.85
C LEU A 279 7.90 -17.02 12.16
N VAL A 280 9.13 -16.63 11.83
CA VAL A 280 10.34 -17.40 12.17
C VAL A 280 10.59 -17.42 13.69
N SER A 281 10.27 -16.33 14.40
CA SER A 281 10.38 -16.31 15.86
C SER A 281 9.32 -17.17 16.55
N LEU A 282 8.11 -17.25 15.97
CA LEU A 282 6.99 -18.04 16.51
C LEU A 282 7.11 -19.53 16.18
N CYS A 283 7.61 -19.89 14.99
CA CYS A 283 7.83 -21.29 14.60
C CYS A 283 9.11 -21.93 15.19
N GLY A 284 9.84 -21.23 16.06
CA GLY A 284 11.09 -21.70 16.63
C GLY A 284 12.25 -21.63 15.64
N LYS A 285 13.44 -21.24 16.13
CA LYS A 285 14.67 -21.35 15.33
C LYS A 285 14.89 -22.85 15.03
N PRO A 286 15.11 -23.28 13.76
CA PRO A 286 15.65 -24.61 13.54
C PRO A 286 16.96 -24.72 14.32
N ALA A 287 17.13 -25.81 15.07
CA ALA A 287 18.32 -26.05 15.88
C ALA A 287 19.57 -25.85 15.03
N ARG A 288 20.49 -24.99 15.49
CA ARG A 288 21.83 -24.93 14.90
C ARG A 288 22.43 -26.34 15.01
N PRO A 289 22.92 -26.96 13.92
CA PRO A 289 23.79 -28.11 14.05
C PRO A 289 24.98 -27.68 14.94
N GLN A 290 25.25 -28.41 16.02
CA GLN A 290 26.49 -28.24 16.76
C GLN A 290 27.65 -28.45 15.77
N PRO A 291 28.67 -27.57 15.75
CA PRO A 291 29.89 -27.90 15.05
C PRO A 291 30.47 -29.15 15.71
N GLN A 292 30.52 -30.26 14.97
CA GLN A 292 31.25 -31.45 15.40
C GLN A 292 32.72 -31.06 15.56
N MET A 293 33.20 -31.14 16.80
CA MET A 293 34.60 -30.97 17.15
C MET A 293 35.35 -32.19 16.60
N GLN A 294 35.91 -32.09 15.40
CA GLN A 294 36.80 -33.13 14.86
C GLN A 294 38.10 -33.08 15.66
N ALA A 295 38.35 -34.12 16.46
CA ALA A 295 39.61 -34.35 17.12
C ALA A 295 40.70 -34.59 16.07
N THR A 296 41.69 -33.71 16.00
CA THR A 296 42.88 -33.91 15.15
C THR A 296 43.89 -34.76 15.91
N THR A 297 44.02 -36.04 15.58
CA THR A 297 45.17 -36.86 15.97
C THR A 297 46.36 -36.51 15.07
N ARG A 298 47.46 -36.03 15.69
CA ARG A 298 48.77 -35.89 15.05
C ARG A 298 49.49 -37.23 15.01
N PHE A 299 50.19 -37.49 13.89
CA PHE A 299 51.30 -38.40 13.57
C PHE A 299 50.96 -39.04 12.21
N GLY A 300 51.69 -38.91 11.11
CA GLY A 300 52.99 -38.34 10.79
C GLY A 300 53.47 -39.15 9.59
N GLU A 301 53.66 -38.55 8.41
CA GLU A 301 54.53 -39.08 7.34
C GLU A 301 54.60 -38.12 6.15
N THR A 302 55.81 -38.01 5.60
CA THR A 302 56.24 -37.19 4.47
C THR A 302 55.71 -37.73 3.13
N VAL A 303 55.27 -36.85 2.22
CA VAL A 303 54.98 -37.20 0.82
C VAL A 303 55.99 -36.49 -0.08
N PRO A 304 56.55 -37.18 -1.09
CA PRO A 304 56.93 -36.51 -2.33
C PRO A 304 56.19 -37.09 -3.54
N THR A 305 55.78 -36.16 -4.42
CA THR A 305 55.40 -36.31 -5.85
C THR A 305 54.17 -37.19 -6.13
N ASN A 306 53.18 -36.81 -6.95
CA ASN A 306 53.24 -36.18 -8.26
C ASN A 306 51.84 -35.64 -8.65
N GLU A 307 51.79 -34.94 -9.78
CA GLU A 307 50.66 -34.22 -10.36
C GLU A 307 49.28 -34.93 -10.47
N ASN A 308 48.24 -34.08 -10.40
CA ASN A 308 46.89 -34.17 -11.01
C ASN A 308 45.78 -35.01 -10.35
N ALA A 309 45.13 -34.42 -9.34
CA ALA A 309 43.68 -34.53 -9.12
C ALA A 309 43.18 -33.24 -8.41
N ARG A 310 42.54 -32.33 -9.15
CA ARG A 310 41.08 -32.02 -9.10
C ARG A 310 40.47 -31.79 -7.71
N LEU A 311 39.70 -30.69 -7.66
CA LEU A 311 38.57 -30.35 -6.77
C LEU A 311 38.98 -29.73 -5.43
N ASN A 312 38.85 -28.41 -5.30
CA ASN A 312 37.63 -27.62 -5.01
C ASN A 312 37.35 -27.45 -3.52
N SER A 313 37.01 -26.21 -3.18
CA SER A 313 36.23 -25.76 -2.03
C SER A 313 36.89 -25.91 -0.64
N GLY A 314 36.86 -24.92 0.24
CA GLY A 314 36.20 -23.63 0.22
C GLY A 314 36.35 -23.04 1.61
N CYS A 315 36.81 -21.79 1.71
CA CYS A 315 36.81 -21.04 2.96
C CYS A 315 35.70 -19.99 2.85
N TYR A 316 34.49 -20.35 3.28
CA TYR A 316 33.38 -19.40 3.38
C TYR A 316 33.29 -18.86 4.80
N THR A 317 33.88 -17.66 4.96
CA THR A 317 33.28 -16.49 5.62
C THR A 317 32.15 -16.74 6.63
N ALA A 318 32.50 -16.71 7.91
CA ALA A 318 31.57 -16.52 9.03
C ALA A 318 31.94 -15.24 9.80
N CYS A 319 31.76 -14.07 9.19
CA CYS A 319 31.80 -12.79 9.90
C CYS A 319 31.02 -11.72 9.12
N CYS A 320 29.71 -11.90 8.98
CA CYS A 320 28.77 -10.89 8.45
C CYS A 320 27.34 -11.21 8.92
N LEU A 321 27.11 -11.16 10.22
CA LEU A 321 25.77 -11.04 10.78
C LEU A 321 25.88 -10.08 11.97
N ASP A 322 25.64 -8.80 11.67
CA ASP A 322 24.83 -7.86 12.46
C ASP A 322 25.25 -6.43 12.14
N THR A 323 24.64 -5.86 11.11
CA THR A 323 24.30 -4.43 10.91
C THR A 323 24.04 -4.18 9.42
N TRP A 324 22.77 -4.02 9.05
CA TRP A 324 22.42 -3.35 7.79
C TRP A 324 21.58 -2.13 8.14
N VAL A 325 22.29 -1.11 8.64
CA VAL A 325 21.87 0.29 8.59
C VAL A 325 22.46 0.85 7.30
N PHE A 326 21.64 1.51 6.49
CA PHE A 326 22.10 2.30 5.35
C PHE A 326 22.98 3.44 5.89
N ASP A 327 24.29 3.24 5.92
CA ASP A 327 25.25 4.34 5.99
C ASP A 327 25.83 4.61 4.60
N SER A 328 25.83 5.89 4.27
CA SER A 328 26.09 6.49 2.99
C SER A 328 27.35 7.32 3.14
N ARG A 329 28.51 6.65 3.19
CA ARG A 329 29.86 7.21 3.06
C ARG A 329 30.87 6.08 3.24
N PHE A 330 31.27 5.41 2.16
CA PHE A 330 32.58 4.74 2.03
C PHE A 330 32.73 4.23 0.58
N VAL A 331 33.11 5.15 -0.30
CA VAL A 331 33.80 4.84 -1.55
C VAL A 331 34.90 5.88 -1.67
N SER A 332 36.14 5.48 -1.37
CA SER A 332 37.33 6.10 -1.92
C SER A 332 38.53 5.17 -1.69
N ASN A 333 39.17 4.85 -2.81
CA ASN A 333 40.50 4.31 -2.98
C ASN A 333 40.69 2.81 -2.71
N GLY A 334 40.76 2.09 -3.82
CA GLY A 334 41.45 0.82 -3.88
C GLY A 334 42.93 1.01 -3.56
N ASN A 335 43.49 0.00 -2.89
CA ASN A 335 44.84 -0.48 -3.11
C ASN A 335 44.90 -1.92 -2.62
N ALA A 336 45.56 -2.74 -3.43
CA ALA A 336 45.80 -4.15 -3.19
C ALA A 336 46.60 -4.37 -1.90
N CYS A 337 46.22 -5.39 -1.11
CA CYS A 337 47.07 -5.89 -0.05
C CYS A 337 48.01 -6.95 -0.64
N THR A 338 49.22 -6.54 -1.00
CA THR A 338 50.37 -7.43 -1.25
C THR A 338 51.26 -7.51 -0.01
N THR A 339 51.54 -8.76 0.39
CA THR A 339 52.79 -9.28 1.00
C THR A 339 53.42 -8.54 2.18
N ASN A 340 53.62 -9.23 3.31
CA ASN A 340 54.90 -9.88 3.59
C ASN A 340 54.88 -10.61 4.94
N ALA A 341 55.41 -11.84 4.90
CA ALA A 341 55.84 -12.57 6.08
C ALA A 341 57.19 -12.02 6.54
N ARG A 342 57.31 -11.70 7.83
CA ARG A 342 58.49 -11.99 8.65
C ARG A 342 58.26 -11.56 10.10
N ASP A 343 58.91 -12.34 10.94
CA ASP A 343 59.28 -12.10 12.34
C ASP A 343 58.36 -12.68 13.43
N ASP A 344 58.97 -13.64 14.12
CA ASP A 344 58.67 -14.18 15.43
C ASP A 344 58.20 -13.10 16.41
N GLU A 345 57.10 -13.36 17.11
CA GLU A 345 57.14 -13.44 18.58
C GLU A 345 55.80 -13.95 19.11
N ARG A 346 55.91 -14.94 19.98
CA ARG A 346 54.83 -15.60 20.70
C ARG A 346 54.50 -14.73 21.91
N HIS A 347 53.38 -14.00 21.90
CA HIS A 347 52.77 -13.50 23.14
C HIS A 347 51.25 -13.40 23.05
N ASP A 348 50.65 -13.55 24.23
CA ASP A 348 49.28 -13.90 24.53
C ASP A 348 48.21 -12.98 23.93
N GLY A 349 47.07 -13.58 23.63
CA GLY A 349 45.94 -12.89 23.03
C GLY A 349 45.35 -11.81 23.92
N TYR A 350 45.18 -10.61 23.35
CA TYR A 350 44.06 -9.69 23.56
C TYR A 350 44.14 -8.65 22.43
N CYS A 351 43.23 -8.69 21.45
CA CYS A 351 43.09 -7.61 20.47
C CYS A 351 42.51 -6.37 21.17
N ASN A 352 43.38 -5.41 21.50
CA ASN A 352 43.02 -4.16 22.16
C ASN A 352 42.92 -3.04 21.10
N CYS A 353 41.70 -2.64 20.72
CA CYS A 353 41.48 -1.50 19.81
C CYS A 353 41.64 -0.18 20.58
N ARG A 354 42.87 0.35 20.62
CA ARG A 354 43.17 1.67 21.20
C ARG A 354 43.23 2.73 20.09
N ASN A 355 42.28 3.67 20.11
CA ASN A 355 42.32 4.90 19.32
C ASN A 355 43.60 5.69 19.64
N ARG A 356 44.41 6.00 18.63
CA ARG A 356 45.50 6.99 18.71
C ARG A 356 45.36 7.96 17.54
N MET A 357 44.84 9.15 17.82
CA MET A 357 44.98 10.33 16.96
C MET A 357 46.05 11.23 17.59
N SER A 358 47.13 11.42 16.85
CA SER A 358 48.17 12.46 16.93
C SER A 358 48.78 12.44 15.53
N VAL A 359 48.85 13.50 14.72
CA VAL A 359 49.00 14.94 14.95
C VAL A 359 48.18 15.68 13.90
#